data_AF-A0A6M3LH34-F1
#
_entry.id   AF-A0A6M3LH34-F1
#
_cell.length_a   1.000
_cell.length_b   1.000
_cell.length_c   1.000
_cell.angle_alpha   90.00
_cell.angle_beta   90.00
_cell.angle_gamma   90.00
#
_symmetry.space_group_name_H-M   'P 1'
#
loop_
_entity.id
_entity.type
_entity.pdbx_description
1 polymer ?
#
loop_
_entity_poly.entity_id
_entity_poly.type
_entity_poly.pdbx_seq_one_letter_code
_entity_poly.pdbx_strand_id
1 'polypeptide(L)'
;MADFSSTVLGEMPFGGKRITYGTFDDSSSSAGTGDIDTGLIQVESIFLTPYGNATDTNAATVAEVFPIETGDVTIFCDAGTAGYWRAIGI
;
A
#
# COMPACT_ATOMS: atom_id res chain seq x y z
N MET A 1 12.14 -11.40 8.63
CA MET A 1 10.67 -11.62 8.71
C MET A 1 10.18 -10.76 9.86
N ALA A 2 9.51 -9.63 9.67
CA ALA A 2 9.08 -8.90 8.49
C ALA A 2 9.43 -7.43 8.74
N ASP A 3 10.18 -6.80 7.84
CA ASP A 3 10.58 -5.40 8.00
C ASP A 3 9.63 -4.46 7.27
N PHE A 4 8.55 -5.00 6.68
CA PHE A 4 7.46 -4.25 6.10
C PHE A 4 6.29 -4.13 7.08
N SER A 5 5.77 -2.91 7.23
CA SER A 5 4.57 -2.64 8.02
C SER A 5 3.63 -1.71 7.27
N SER A 6 2.32 -1.91 7.47
CA SER A 6 1.27 -1.02 6.99
C SER A 6 0.34 -0.67 8.13
N THR A 7 -0.18 0.56 8.13
CA THR A 7 -1.15 1.03 9.12
C THR A 7 -2.27 1.78 8.44
N VAL A 8 -3.51 1.34 8.66
CA VAL A 8 -4.73 2.06 8.26
C VAL A 8 -4.92 3.27 9.18
N LEU A 9 -5.01 4.46 8.60
CA LEU A 9 -5.24 5.71 9.33
C LEU A 9 -6.71 6.11 9.36
N GLY A 10 -7.49 5.69 8.36
CA GLY A 10 -8.92 5.97 8.33
C GLY A 10 -9.62 5.45 7.09
N GLU A 11 -10.94 5.59 7.12
CA GLU A 11 -11.83 5.23 6.03
C GLU A 11 -12.86 6.34 5.77
N MET A 12 -13.35 6.43 4.54
CA MET A 12 -14.44 7.33 4.18
C MET A 12 -15.33 6.75 3.08
N PRO A 13 -16.64 7.04 3.10
CA PRO A 13 -17.56 6.60 2.07
C PRO A 13 -17.28 7.32 0.73
N PHE A 14 -17.42 6.59 -0.38
CA PHE A 14 -17.21 7.11 -1.72
C PHE A 14 -18.21 6.51 -2.72
N GLY A 15 -19.40 7.10 -2.81
CA GLY A 15 -20.36 6.81 -3.90
C GLY A 15 -20.69 5.33 -4.11
N GLY A 16 -20.99 4.58 -3.03
CA GLY A 16 -21.25 3.14 -3.07
C GLY A 16 -20.02 2.26 -2.83
N LYS A 17 -18.85 2.88 -2.73
CA LYS A 17 -17.55 2.27 -2.40
C LYS A 17 -17.03 2.87 -1.10
N ARG A 18 -15.89 2.38 -0.66
CA ARG A 18 -15.10 2.87 0.46
C ARG A 18 -13.72 3.27 -0.02
N ILE A 19 -13.16 4.25 0.68
CA ILE A 19 -11.77 4.63 0.54
C ILE A 19 -11.12 4.40 1.88
N THR A 20 -10.08 3.58 1.89
CA THR A 20 -9.20 3.41 3.03
C THR A 20 -7.86 4.03 2.71
N TYR A 21 -7.20 4.59 3.71
CA TYR A 21 -5.89 5.22 3.53
C TYR A 21 -5.02 5.03 4.75
N GLY A 22 -3.72 5.09 4.54
CA GLY A 22 -2.76 4.77 5.57
C GLY A 22 -1.33 5.07 5.20
N THR A 23 -0.42 4.47 5.95
CA THR A 23 1.03 4.53 5.72
C THR A 23 1.59 3.13 5.56
N PHE A 24 2.69 3.02 4.82
CA PHE A 24 3.54 1.83 4.78
C PHE A 24 4.99 2.23 5.08
N ASP A 25 5.75 1.30 5.64
CA ASP A 25 7.16 1.47 5.97
C ASP A 25 7.88 0.14 5.72
N ASP A 26 8.82 0.14 4.79
CA ASP A 26 9.76 -0.95 4.56
C ASP A 26 11.11 -0.60 5.19
N SER A 27 11.28 -1.01 6.44
CA SER A 27 12.51 -0.82 7.22
C SER A 27 13.63 -1.80 6.85
N SER A 28 13.46 -2.59 5.79
CA SER A 28 14.44 -3.58 5.36
C SER A 28 15.70 -2.94 4.80
N SER A 29 16.76 -3.76 4.72
CA SER A 29 18.03 -3.38 4.08
C SER A 29 18.13 -3.82 2.63
N SER A 30 17.06 -4.35 2.04
CA SER A 30 17.04 -4.88 0.67
C SER A 30 15.65 -4.74 0.07
N ALA A 31 15.57 -4.31 -1.20
CA ALA A 31 14.30 -4.18 -1.91
C ALA A 31 13.49 -5.48 -1.83
N GLY A 32 12.18 -5.35 -1.68
CA GLY A 32 11.33 -6.48 -1.33
C GLY A 32 9.86 -6.27 -1.64
N THR A 33 9.07 -7.24 -1.18
CA THR A 33 7.60 -7.23 -1.25
C THR A 33 7.01 -6.97 0.13
N GLY A 34 5.92 -6.23 0.17
CA GLY A 34 5.14 -5.99 1.38
C GLY A 34 3.65 -6.00 1.11
N ASP A 35 2.88 -6.56 2.04
CA ASP A 35 1.42 -6.64 1.94
C ASP A 35 0.75 -5.49 2.71
N ILE A 36 -0.10 -4.73 2.03
CA ILE A 36 -0.95 -3.70 2.61
C ILE A 36 -2.33 -4.31 2.83
N ASP A 37 -2.67 -4.58 4.09
CA ASP A 37 -4.05 -4.84 4.50
C ASP A 37 -4.85 -3.53 4.39
N THR A 38 -5.69 -3.45 3.36
CA THR A 38 -6.49 -2.24 3.09
C THR A 38 -7.77 -2.18 3.92
N GLY A 39 -8.18 -3.27 4.57
CA GLY A 39 -9.48 -3.41 5.23
C GLY A 39 -10.69 -3.43 4.29
N LEU A 40 -10.46 -3.50 2.97
CA LEU A 40 -11.51 -3.65 1.95
C LEU A 40 -11.73 -5.15 1.65
N ILE A 41 -12.90 -5.51 1.18
CA ILE A 41 -13.20 -6.87 0.69
C ILE A 41 -12.65 -7.04 -0.73
N GLN A 42 -12.77 -6.02 -1.56
CA GLN A 42 -12.22 -6.00 -2.92
C GLN A 42 -11.55 -4.66 -3.17
N VAL A 43 -10.33 -4.66 -3.69
CA VAL A 43 -9.59 -3.45 -4.06
C VAL A 43 -9.65 -3.28 -5.57
N GLU A 44 -10.07 -2.10 -6.03
CA GLU A 44 -10.18 -1.79 -7.45
C GLU A 44 -9.08 -0.85 -7.93
N SER A 45 -8.53 -0.05 -7.02
CA SER A 45 -7.39 0.81 -7.28
C SER A 45 -6.67 1.15 -5.98
N ILE A 46 -5.36 1.36 -6.07
CA ILE A 46 -4.54 1.91 -5.00
C ILE A 46 -3.64 3.00 -5.56
N PHE A 47 -3.37 4.00 -4.73
CA PHE A 47 -2.42 5.07 -5.01
C PHE A 47 -1.34 5.01 -3.94
N LEU A 48 -0.08 4.95 -4.37
CA LEU A 48 1.10 4.94 -3.51
C LEU A 48 1.83 6.28 -3.65
N THR A 49 2.23 6.87 -2.54
CA THR A 49 2.97 8.13 -2.52
C THR A 49 4.10 8.05 -1.50
N PRO A 50 5.32 7.74 -1.95
CA PRO A 50 6.49 7.73 -1.07
C PRO A 50 6.72 9.08 -0.39
N TYR A 51 7.26 9.06 0.83
CA TYR A 51 7.69 10.24 1.57
C TYR A 51 9.02 10.01 2.27
N GLY A 52 9.63 11.09 2.78
CA GLY A 52 10.84 11.02 3.59
C GLY A 52 12.11 11.32 2.80
N ASN A 53 13.25 10.93 3.37
CA ASN A 53 14.58 11.25 2.86
C ASN A 53 15.19 10.15 1.98
N ALA A 54 14.56 8.98 1.91
CA ALA A 54 14.92 7.96 0.94
C ALA A 54 14.52 8.47 -0.44
N THR A 55 15.49 8.88 -1.25
CA THR A 55 15.27 9.04 -2.68
C THR A 55 15.03 7.65 -3.26
N ASP A 56 13.77 7.28 -3.38
CA ASP A 56 13.34 6.08 -4.10
C ASP A 56 13.98 6.12 -5.49
N THR A 57 14.84 5.15 -5.76
CA THR A 57 15.43 5.00 -7.09
C THR A 57 14.34 4.48 -8.04
N ASN A 58 13.45 3.63 -7.51
CA ASN A 58 12.28 3.10 -8.18
C ASN A 58 11.02 3.47 -7.40
N ALA A 59 9.98 3.93 -8.11
CA ALA A 59 8.68 4.14 -7.48
C ALA A 59 8.11 2.81 -6.96
N ALA A 60 7.42 2.85 -5.82
CA ALA A 60 6.67 1.70 -5.33
C ALA A 60 5.61 1.25 -6.35
N THR A 61 5.51 -0.05 -6.60
CA THR A 61 4.62 -0.64 -7.62
C THR A 61 3.74 -1.72 -7.04
N VAL A 62 2.58 -1.96 -7.65
CA VAL A 62 1.66 -3.05 -7.28
C VAL A 62 2.09 -4.32 -8.01
N ALA A 63 2.18 -5.44 -7.29
CA ALA A 63 2.61 -6.74 -7.83
C ALA A 63 1.48 -7.52 -8.53
N GLU A 64 0.26 -6.99 -8.50
CA GLU A 64 -0.98 -7.68 -8.81
C GLU A 64 -1.83 -6.92 -9.85
N VAL A 65 -2.90 -7.56 -10.32
CA VAL A 65 -3.84 -6.98 -11.29
C VAL A 65 -5.18 -6.72 -10.61
N PHE A 66 -5.68 -5.49 -10.73
CA PHE A 66 -7.00 -5.13 -10.21
C PHE A 66 -8.15 -5.69 -11.08
N PRO A 67 -9.31 -6.00 -10.49
CA PRO A 67 -9.61 -5.94 -9.04
C PRO A 67 -8.99 -7.10 -8.26
N ILE A 68 -8.63 -6.84 -7.00
CA ILE A 68 -8.09 -7.83 -6.06
C ILE A 68 -9.20 -8.21 -5.08
N GLU A 69 -9.59 -9.49 -5.05
CA GLU A 69 -10.75 -10.01 -4.29
C GLU A 69 -10.44 -10.35 -2.82
N THR A 70 -9.17 -10.25 -2.41
CA THR A 70 -8.73 -10.60 -1.05
C THR A 70 -8.74 -9.42 -0.09
N GLY A 71 -8.69 -8.19 -0.61
CA GLY A 71 -8.54 -6.97 0.19
C GLY A 71 -7.10 -6.56 0.46
N ASP A 72 -6.18 -7.52 0.51
CA ASP A 72 -4.74 -7.27 0.67
C ASP A 72 -4.10 -6.91 -0.67
N VAL A 73 -3.19 -5.94 -0.67
CA VAL A 73 -2.43 -5.55 -1.87
C VAL A 73 -0.94 -5.73 -1.64
N THR A 74 -0.30 -6.59 -2.45
CA THR A 74 1.14 -6.75 -2.44
C THR A 74 1.80 -5.64 -3.27
N ILE A 75 2.75 -4.95 -2.66
CA ILE A 75 3.58 -3.92 -3.31
C ILE A 75 5.06 -4.32 -3.34
N PHE A 76 5.77 -3.81 -4.33
CA PHE A 76 7.23 -3.78 -4.39
C PHE A 76 7.73 -2.38 -4.09
N CYS A 77 8.73 -2.25 -3.23
CA CYS A 77 9.44 -1.01 -2.96
C CYS A 77 10.94 -1.23 -2.77
N ASP A 78 11.71 -0.14 -2.90
CA ASP A 78 13.12 -0.14 -2.55
C ASP A 78 13.29 -0.28 -1.02
N ALA A 79 14.50 -0.65 -0.58
CA ALA A 79 14.82 -0.76 0.83
C ALA A 79 14.74 0.60 1.53
N GLY A 80 14.13 0.65 2.72
CA GLY A 80 14.03 1.89 3.51
C GLY A 80 12.95 2.86 3.02
N THR A 81 12.10 2.45 2.08
CA THR A 81 11.01 3.28 1.57
C THR A 81 9.85 3.33 2.55
N ALA A 82 9.37 4.54 2.84
CA ALA A 82 8.12 4.77 3.56
C ALA A 82 7.19 5.63 2.70
N GLY A 83 5.88 5.48 2.87
CA GLY A 83 4.92 6.17 2.02
C GLY A 83 3.50 6.17 2.55
N TYR A 84 2.67 7.00 1.92
CA TYR A 84 1.23 6.98 2.07
C TYR A 84 0.62 6.04 1.04
N TRP A 85 -0.50 5.43 1.41
CA TRP A 85 -1.33 4.69 0.48
C TRP A 85 -2.80 5.11 0.60
N ARG A 86 -3.54 4.99 -0.50
CA ARG A 86 -4.98 5.18 -0.56
C ARG A 86 -5.59 4.14 -1.49
N ALA A 87 -6.47 3.29 -0.96
CA ALA A 87 -7.17 2.27 -1.72
C ALA A 87 -8.65 2.66 -1.92
N ILE A 88 -9.24 2.19 -3.01
CA ILE A 88 -10.67 2.35 -3.32
C ILE A 88 -11.24 0.98 -3.64
N GLY A 89 -12.39 0.65 -3.04
CA GLY A 89 -13.00 -0.66 -3.17
C GLY A 89 -14.28 -0.82 -2.36
N ILE A 90 -14.69 -2.05 -2.10
CA ILE A 90 -15.92 -2.37 -1.33
C ILE A 90 -15.61 -2.97 0.01
#